data_AF-A0A9D7PFC3-F1
#
_entry.id   AF-A0A9D7PFC3-F1
#
_cell.length_a   1.000
_cell.length_b   1.000
_cell.length_c   1.000
_cell.angle_alpha   90.00
_cell.angle_beta   90.00
_cell.angle_gamma   90.00
#
_symmetry.space_group_name_H-M   'P 1'
#
loop_
_entity.id
_entity.type
_entity.pdbx_description
1 polymer ?
#
loop_
_entity_poly.entity_id
_entity_poly.type
_entity_poly.pdbx_seq_one_letter_code
_entity_poly.pdbx_strand_id
1 'polypeptide(L)' 'MITYGDVRITLDASSVLIEVGGFVLRVSAEGLAMAGGGVGHNGQDIGSTHKHPDVMPGPWATRPSGPAPRLTPRSR' A
#
# COMPACT_ATOMS: atom_id res chain seq x y z
N MET A 1 8.72 17.98 -14.48
CA MET A 1 7.79 16.91 -14.91
C MET A 1 8.32 16.30 -16.18
N ILE A 2 8.40 14.97 -16.23
CA ILE A 2 8.86 14.18 -17.39
C ILE A 2 7.67 13.37 -17.89
N THR A 3 7.45 13.31 -19.20
CA THR A 3 6.34 12.58 -19.83
C THR A 3 6.78 11.79 -21.05
N TYR A 4 6.32 10.55 -21.18
CA TYR A 4 6.51 9.70 -22.36
C TYR A 4 5.33 8.75 -22.53
N GLY A 5 4.52 8.95 -23.57
CA GLY A 5 3.24 8.23 -23.71
C GLY A 5 2.38 8.42 -22.45
N ASP A 6 1.91 7.31 -21.89
CA ASP A 6 1.10 7.27 -20.65
C ASP A 6 1.94 7.29 -19.36
N VAL A 7 3.26 7.49 -19.46
CA VAL A 7 4.15 7.60 -18.30
C VAL A 7 4.33 9.07 -17.93
N ARG A 8 4.11 9.39 -16.66
CA ARG A 8 4.36 10.71 -16.08
C ARG A 8 5.18 10.60 -14.79
N ILE A 9 6.23 11.42 -14.68
CA ILE A 9 7.03 11.58 -13.46
C ILE A 9 6.96 13.05 -13.04
N THR A 10 6.45 13.30 -11.85
CA THR A 10 6.36 14.63 -11.24
C THR A 10 7.28 14.68 -10.02
N LEU A 11 8.13 15.70 -9.97
CA LEU A 11 8.98 16.03 -8.83
C LEU A 11 8.38 17.27 -8.18
N ASP A 12 8.02 17.16 -6.92
CA ASP A 12 7.63 18.28 -6.07
C ASP A 12 8.74 18.57 -5.06
N ALA A 13 8.60 19.64 -4.27
CA ALA A 13 9.61 20.04 -3.29
C ALA A 13 9.98 18.92 -2.28
N SER A 14 9.06 18.01 -1.98
CA SER A 14 9.24 16.94 -0.99
C SER A 14 8.67 15.57 -1.42
N SER A 15 8.31 15.40 -2.71
CA SER A 15 7.76 14.14 -3.19
C SER A 15 8.10 13.81 -4.64
N VAL A 16 8.05 12.52 -4.93
CA VAL A 16 8.11 11.95 -6.28
C VAL A 16 6.78 11.24 -6.55
N LEU A 17 6.17 11.56 -7.68
CA LEU A 17 4.96 10.89 -8.17
C LEU A 17 5.25 10.26 -9.53
N ILE A 18 4.97 8.97 -9.66
CA ILE A 18 5.08 8.20 -10.91
C ILE A 18 3.71 7.67 -11.26
N GLU A 19 3.25 7.96 -12.48
CA GLU A 19 1.97 7.50 -13.01
C GLU A 19 2.22 6.75 -14.32
N VAL A 20 1.64 5.55 -14.46
CA VAL A 20 1.77 4.71 -15.66
C VAL A 20 0.45 4.03 -15.95
N GLY A 21 -0.29 4.49 -16.97
CA GLY A 21 -1.48 3.80 -17.46
C GLY A 21 -2.53 3.46 -16.37
N GLY A 22 -2.65 4.29 -15.33
CA GLY A 22 -3.56 4.08 -14.19
C GLY A 22 -2.90 3.54 -12.91
N PHE A 23 -1.67 3.04 -12.97
CA PHE A 23 -0.86 2.78 -11.77
C PHE A 23 -0.29 4.09 -11.22
N VAL A 24 -0.25 4.22 -9.89
CA VAL A 24 0.31 5.37 -9.19
C VAL A 24 1.27 4.91 -8.10
N LEU A 25 2.48 5.46 -8.09
CA LEU A 25 3.46 5.36 -7.00
C LEU A 25 3.82 6.76 -6.51
N ARG A 26 3.61 7.02 -5.22
CA ARG A 26 3.99 8.27 -4.56
C ARG A 26 4.97 7.98 -3.44
N VAL A 27 6.09 8.71 -3.43
CA VAL A 27 7.08 8.70 -2.36
C VAL A 27 7.16 10.11 -1.76
N SER A 28 6.97 10.22 -0.46
CA SER A 28 7.06 11.48 0.28
C SER A 28 7.56 11.25 1.71
N ALA A 29 7.67 12.32 2.50
CA ALA A 29 8.10 12.23 3.90
C ALA A 29 7.15 11.39 4.77
N GLU A 30 5.88 11.30 4.40
CA GLU A 30 4.85 10.53 5.10
C GLU A 30 4.92 9.02 4.77
N GLY A 31 5.69 8.64 3.74
CA GLY A 31 5.92 7.26 3.36
C GLY A 31 5.73 6.99 1.86
N LEU A 32 5.43 5.73 1.56
CA LEU A 32 5.23 5.22 0.21
C LEU A 32 3.78 4.77 0.03
N ALA A 33 3.13 5.26 -1.02
CA ALA A 33 1.76 4.89 -1.38
C ALA A 33 1.71 4.36 -2.82
N MET A 34 0.98 3.27 -3.04
CA MET A 34 0.77 2.65 -4.35
C MET A 34 -0.71 2.39 -4.58
N ALA A 35 -1.17 2.59 -5.81
CA ALA A 35 -2.55 2.32 -6.21
C ALA A 35 -2.65 1.90 -7.68
N GLY A 36 -3.77 1.27 -8.05
CA GLY A 36 -4.10 0.96 -9.45
C GLY A 36 -3.45 -0.31 -10.01
N GLY A 37 -2.81 -1.16 -9.18
CA GLY A 37 -2.20 -2.40 -9.63
C GLY A 37 -1.80 -3.35 -8.49
N GLY A 38 -1.25 -4.51 -8.84
CA GLY A 38 -0.66 -5.46 -7.90
C GLY A 38 0.79 -5.10 -7.56
N VAL A 39 1.28 -5.60 -6.43
CA VAL A 39 2.68 -5.42 -6.01
C VAL A 39 3.34 -6.79 -5.99
N GLY A 40 4.33 -6.98 -6.87
CA GLY A 40 5.11 -8.20 -6.94
C GLY A 40 6.53 -7.98 -6.41
N HIS A 41 7.09 -8.97 -5.71
CA HIS A 41 8.49 -9.02 -5.34
C HIS A 41 9.05 -10.40 -5.72
N ASN A 42 10.05 -10.44 -6.60
CA ASN A 42 10.64 -11.67 -7.16
C ASN A 42 9.64 -12.62 -7.87
N GLY A 43 8.51 -12.08 -8.34
CA GLY A 43 7.45 -12.87 -8.98
C GLY A 43 6.36 -13.35 -8.00
N GLN A 44 6.45 -13.00 -6.71
CA GLN A 44 5.44 -13.31 -5.71
C GLN A 44 4.57 -12.09 -5.41
N ASP A 45 3.26 -12.31 -5.28
CA ASP A 45 2.32 -11.29 -4.82
C ASP A 45 2.59 -10.95 -3.35
N ILE A 46 2.87 -9.68 -3.08
CA ILE A 46 3.01 -9.10 -1.74
C ILE A 46 1.95 -8.01 -1.49
N GLY A 47 0.92 -7.96 -2.34
CA GLY A 47 -0.21 -7.06 -2.22
C GLY A 47 -1.24 -7.50 -1.18
N SER A 48 -2.45 -6.96 -1.28
CA SER A 48 -3.55 -7.21 -0.34
C SER A 48 -4.04 -8.66 -0.30
N THR A 49 -3.72 -9.44 -1.34
CA THR A 49 -4.06 -10.87 -1.45
C THR A 49 -2.95 -11.81 -1.02
N HIS A 50 -1.79 -11.28 -0.58
CA HIS A 50 -0.69 -12.07 -0.03
C HIS A 50 -1.15 -12.86 1.20
N LYS A 51 -0.78 -14.14 1.27
CA LYS A 51 -1.14 -15.05 2.36
C LYS A 51 0.09 -15.70 2.95
N HIS A 52 0.04 -15.98 4.25
CA HIS A 52 1.00 -16.82 4.96
C HIS A 52 0.38 -18.22 5.16
N PRO A 53 0.67 -19.22 4.30
CA PRO A 53 -0.02 -20.51 4.34
C PRO A 53 0.42 -21.43 5.49
N ASP A 54 1.64 -21.26 5.99
CA ASP A 54 2.27 -22.19 6.94
C ASP A 54 2.06 -21.80 8.42
N VAL A 55 1.17 -20.84 8.69
CA VAL A 55 0.82 -20.44 10.06
C VAL A 55 -0.35 -21.28 10.56
N MET A 56 -0.16 -21.93 11.72
CA MET A 56 -1.29 -22.57 12.41
C MET A 56 -2.25 -21.48 12.90
N PRO A 57 -3.56 -21.54 12.55
CA PRO A 57 -4.51 -20.56 13.04
C PRO A 57 -4.58 -20.56 14.56
N GLY A 58 -4.26 -19.42 15.19
CA GLY A 58 -4.51 -19.20 16.62
C GLY A 58 -5.98 -18.83 16.88
N PRO A 59 -6.41 -18.69 18.15
CA PRO A 59 -7.78 -18.29 18.48
C PRO A 59 -8.11 -16.84 18.08
N TRP A 60 -7.14 -16.11 17.51
CA TRP A 60 -7.26 -14.72 17.10
C TRP A 60 -7.37 -14.65 15.58
N ALA A 61 -8.51 -14.17 15.09
CA ALA A 61 -8.64 -13.84 13.68
C ALA A 61 -7.66 -12.71 13.32
N THR A 62 -6.76 -12.94 12.36
CA THR A 62 -6.11 -11.85 11.65
C THR A 62 -7.19 -11.14 10.83
N ARG A 63 -7.61 -9.96 11.29
CA ARG A 63 -8.63 -9.16 10.60
C ARG A 63 -8.14 -8.84 9.18
N PRO A 64 -9.03 -8.62 8.19
CA PRO A 64 -8.63 -7.92 6.99
C PRO A 64 -8.00 -6.58 7.40
N SER A 65 -6.99 -6.11 6.66
CA SER A 65 -6.31 -4.83 6.88
C SER A 65 -7.27 -3.65 6.75
N GLY A 66 -8.07 -3.39 7.79
CA GLY A 66 -8.99 -2.27 7.91
C GLY A 66 -8.70 -1.47 9.20
N PRO A 67 -9.10 -0.18 9.27
CA PRO A 67 -8.68 0.71 10.35
C PRO A 67 -9.24 0.26 11.71
N ALA A 68 -8.40 0.39 12.74
CA ALA A 68 -8.74 -0.03 14.10
C ALA A 68 -9.94 0.76 14.66
N PRO A 69 -10.91 0.10 15.33
CA PRO A 69 -12.01 0.80 15.97
C PRO A 69 -11.51 1.64 17.16
N ARG A 70 -11.98 2.90 17.23
CA ARG A 70 -11.67 3.84 18.32
C ARG A 70 -12.25 3.30 19.63
N LEU A 71 -11.36 2.93 20.56
CA LEU A 71 -11.73 2.56 21.92
C LEU A 71 -12.08 3.83 22.71
N THR A 72 -13.30 3.91 23.25
CA THR A 72 -13.62 4.90 24.29
C THR A 72 -13.14 4.38 25.65
N PRO A 73 -12.57 5.23 26.54
CA PRO A 73 -12.08 4.78 27.83
C PRO A 73 -13.27 4.39 28.72
N ARG A 74 -13.23 3.19 29.32
CA ARG A 74 -14.13 2.86 30.43
C ARG A 74 -13.63 3.52 31.71
N SER A 75 -14.42 4.43 32.25
CA SER A 75 -14.32 4.94 33.62
C SER A 75 -14.57 3.81 34.62
N ARG A 76 -13.76 3.78 35.69
CA ARG A 76 -13.91 2.86 36.82
C ARG A 76 -14.92 3.39 37.82
#